data_AF-A0A7S0QLD5-F1
#
_entry.id   AF-A0A7S0QLD5-F1
#
_cell.length_a   1.000
_cell.length_b   1.000
_cell.length_c   1.000
_cell.angle_alpha   90.00
_cell.angle_beta   90.00
_cell.angle_gamma   90.00
#
_symmetry.space_group_name_H-M   'P 1'
#
loop_
_entity.id
_entity.type
_entity.pdbx_description
1 polymer ?
#
loop_
_entity_poly.entity_id
_entity_poly.type
_entity_poly.pdbx_seq_one_letter_code
_entity_poly.pdbx_strand_id
1 'polypeptide(L)'
;LLLALSGTRNSNSDFLGNSNGSRMSLFFNFTLINPASFQDAPFVSFSSQIGFASDMQIVTAPFPGGFPRFNQTLHPPIFGIPERARPLKIDQVVFMTKIIRQSSSYPCDKNLISANISTYIPIFCPSTRISITGLVNTLSKTGPISLLNSSPQFGTIGNWTSSTGSLEVGIQSAVYWNSQTNYSIFFELLNPAAAQDS
;
A
#
# COMPACT_ATOMS: atom_id res chain seq x y z
N LEU A 1 8.22 17.94 7.50
CA LEU A 1 7.96 18.10 8.94
C LEU A 1 9.20 18.76 9.56
N LEU A 2 9.13 20.04 9.91
CA LEU A 2 10.24 20.73 10.58
C LEU A 2 10.01 20.59 12.09
N LEU A 3 10.72 19.66 12.74
CA LEU A 3 10.71 19.53 14.19
C LEU A 3 11.77 20.48 14.75
N ALA A 4 11.34 21.67 15.19
CA ALA A 4 12.20 22.58 15.93
C ALA A 4 12.13 22.22 17.43
N LEU A 5 13.25 21.81 18.01
CA LEU A 5 13.40 21.67 19.46
C LEU A 5 13.94 23.00 19.99
N SER A 6 13.15 23.71 20.80
CA SER A 6 13.61 24.84 21.60
C SER A 6 13.58 24.44 23.08
N GLY A 7 14.73 24.51 23.76
CA GLY A 7 14.85 24.32 25.20
C GLY A 7 15.54 25.52 25.83
N THR A 8 15.06 25.99 26.99
CA THR A 8 15.70 27.01 27.81
C THR A 8 16.60 26.37 28.88
N ARG A 9 17.76 26.99 29.11
CA ARG A 9 18.86 26.52 29.96
C ARG A 9 18.47 26.52 31.44
N ASN A 10 18.62 25.37 32.10
CA ASN A 10 18.70 25.29 33.57
C ASN A 10 20.17 25.09 33.93
N SER A 11 20.66 25.81 34.94
CA SER A 11 22.07 26.14 35.19
C SER A 11 23.06 24.98 35.37
N ASN A 12 22.67 23.71 35.28
CA ASN A 12 23.56 22.55 35.50
C ASN A 12 23.38 21.38 34.50
N SER A 13 22.69 21.56 33.36
CA SER A 13 22.53 20.48 32.38
C SER A 13 22.68 20.97 30.93
N ASP A 14 23.74 20.53 30.27
CA ASP A 14 23.92 20.68 28.83
C ASP A 14 22.95 19.75 28.09
N PHE A 15 22.13 20.33 27.21
CA PHE A 15 21.03 19.64 26.54
C PHE A 15 21.50 18.53 25.57
N LEU A 16 22.78 18.48 25.21
CA LEU A 16 23.36 17.54 24.23
C LEU A 16 24.63 16.80 24.68
N GLY A 17 24.97 16.86 25.96
CA GLY A 17 26.08 16.10 26.54
C GLY A 17 26.68 16.81 27.75
N ASN A 18 26.93 16.10 28.84
CA ASN A 18 27.57 16.69 30.02
C ASN A 18 29.11 16.81 29.84
N SER A 19 29.77 17.53 30.75
CA SER A 19 31.23 17.72 30.82
C SER A 19 32.07 16.45 30.84
N ASN A 20 31.44 15.28 30.96
CA ASN A 20 32.10 13.97 31.01
C ASN A 20 32.12 13.26 29.64
N GLY A 21 31.68 13.91 28.56
CA GLY A 21 31.78 13.38 27.19
C GLY A 21 30.84 12.18 26.92
N SER A 22 29.79 12.02 27.73
CA SER A 22 28.82 10.93 27.53
C SER A 22 28.00 11.17 26.26
N ARG A 23 28.08 10.22 25.32
CA ARG A 23 27.30 10.24 24.06
C ARG A 23 25.81 10.21 24.39
N MET A 24 25.09 11.28 24.03
CA MET A 24 23.63 11.28 24.10
C MET A 24 23.06 10.86 22.74
N SER A 25 22.27 9.78 22.74
CA SER A 25 21.47 9.37 21.58
C SER A 25 20.08 9.95 21.72
N LEU A 26 19.68 10.79 20.76
CA LEU A 26 18.32 11.29 20.64
C LEU A 26 17.53 10.36 19.72
N PHE A 27 16.39 9.87 20.20
CA PHE A 27 15.47 9.05 19.41
C PHE A 27 14.21 9.86 19.12
N PHE A 28 13.84 9.93 17.85
CA PHE A 28 12.58 10.52 17.40
C PHE A 28 11.74 9.45 16.73
N ASN A 29 10.51 9.27 17.22
CA ASN A 29 9.54 8.39 16.62
C ASN A 29 8.37 9.23 16.10
N PHE A 30 7.97 8.97 14.86
CA PHE A 30 6.77 9.53 14.28
C PHE A 30 6.08 8.45 13.45
N THR A 31 4.76 8.54 13.33
CA THR A 31 3.97 7.65 12.50
C THR A 31 3.69 8.34 11.16
N LEU A 32 3.81 7.59 10.08
CA LEU A 32 3.38 8.00 8.73
C LEU A 32 2.33 7.02 8.24
N ILE A 33 1.33 7.54 7.55
CA ILE A 33 0.36 6.73 6.81
C ILE A 33 0.89 6.58 5.39
N ASN A 34 1.09 5.33 4.97
CA ASN A 34 1.48 5.02 3.59
C ASN A 34 0.34 5.39 2.63
N PRO A 35 0.62 6.01 1.47
CA PRO A 35 -0.40 6.19 0.44
C PRO A 35 -0.92 4.85 -0.08
N ALA A 36 -2.12 4.87 -0.67
CA ALA A 36 -2.74 3.68 -1.25
C ALA A 36 -2.14 3.26 -2.61
N SER A 37 -1.31 4.10 -3.21
CA SER A 37 -0.62 3.85 -4.48
C SER A 37 0.78 3.29 -4.26
N PHE A 38 1.29 2.57 -5.26
CA PHE A 38 2.71 2.20 -5.28
C PHE A 38 3.58 3.46 -5.14
N GLN A 39 4.72 3.29 -4.49
CA GLN A 39 5.65 4.39 -4.23
C GLN A 39 7.06 3.82 -4.23
N ASP A 40 7.93 4.39 -5.07
CA ASP A 40 9.36 4.14 -4.95
C ASP A 40 9.92 4.75 -3.67
N ALA A 41 10.89 4.07 -3.06
CA ALA A 41 11.47 4.54 -1.82
C ALA A 41 12.08 5.94 -2.03
N PRO A 42 11.57 6.99 -1.36
CA PRO A 42 12.15 8.30 -1.45
C PRO A 42 13.52 8.33 -0.78
N PHE A 43 14.36 9.29 -1.18
CA PHE A 43 15.57 9.57 -0.43
C PHE A 43 15.20 10.25 0.90
N VAL A 44 15.48 9.58 2.01
CA VAL A 44 15.21 10.12 3.35
C VAL A 44 16.50 10.68 3.94
N SER A 45 16.53 11.99 4.16
CA SER A 45 17.61 12.70 4.84
C SER A 45 17.11 13.36 6.12
N PHE A 46 17.98 13.43 7.12
CA PHE A 46 17.79 14.25 8.31
C PHE A 46 18.75 15.44 8.23
N SER A 47 18.31 16.63 8.63
CA SER A 47 19.15 17.83 8.76
C SER A 47 18.96 18.39 10.16
N SER A 48 20.06 18.63 10.88
CA SER A 48 20.04 19.39 12.14
C SER A 48 20.59 20.78 11.92
N GLN A 49 19.97 21.78 12.55
CA GLN A 49 20.56 23.11 12.73
C GLN A 49 20.78 23.30 14.22
N ILE A 50 22.05 23.52 14.61
CA ILE A 50 22.40 23.89 15.97
C ILE A 50 22.38 25.43 16.01
N GLY A 51 21.37 26.00 16.67
CA GLY A 51 21.32 27.42 16.96
C GLY A 51 22.10 27.69 18.24
N PHE A 52 23.13 28.54 18.17
CA PHE A 52 23.87 28.97 19.36
C PHE A 52 23.13 30.14 20.01
N ALA A 53 22.71 29.98 21.26
CA ALA A 53 22.55 31.14 22.13
C ALA A 53 23.93 31.77 22.34
N SER A 54 23.98 33.08 22.61
CA SER A 54 25.24 33.84 22.75
C SER A 54 26.20 33.31 23.84
N ASP A 55 25.73 32.40 24.69
CA ASP A 55 26.46 31.74 25.77
C ASP A 55 26.82 30.26 25.50
N MET A 56 26.62 29.75 24.27
CA MET A 56 26.93 28.36 23.91
C MET A 56 28.30 28.26 23.23
N GLN A 57 29.24 27.52 23.82
CA GLN A 57 30.60 27.33 23.32
C GLN A 57 30.77 25.96 22.66
N ILE A 58 31.24 25.91 21.40
CA ILE A 58 31.66 24.64 20.77
C ILE A 58 33.01 24.25 21.37
N VAL A 59 33.04 23.21 22.21
CA VAL A 59 34.30 22.56 22.57
C VAL A 59 34.61 21.53 21.48
N THR A 60 35.40 21.91 20.48
CA THR A 60 36.05 20.94 19.60
C THR A 60 37.09 20.17 20.40
N ALA A 61 36.70 19.07 21.02
CA ALA A 61 37.68 18.09 21.47
C ALA A 61 38.37 17.52 20.21
N PRO A 62 39.71 17.38 20.18
CA PRO A 62 40.39 16.73 19.06
C PRO A 62 39.99 15.25 19.05
N PHE A 63 39.02 14.88 18.22
CA PHE A 63 38.61 13.49 18.05
C PHE A 63 39.50 12.81 16.99
N PRO A 64 40.27 11.75 17.33
CA PRO A 64 41.01 10.96 16.34
C PRO A 64 40.12 10.08 15.43
N GLY A 65 38.79 10.25 15.49
CA GLY A 65 37.82 9.31 14.90
C GLY A 65 36.79 9.91 13.93
N GLY A 66 36.96 11.17 13.53
CA GLY A 66 36.06 11.85 12.59
C GLY A 66 34.68 12.22 13.18
N PHE A 67 33.95 13.06 12.45
CA PHE A 67 32.58 13.47 12.79
C PHE A 67 31.66 12.26 13.00
N PRO A 68 30.61 12.36 13.85
CA PRO A 68 29.64 11.30 14.03
C PRO A 68 29.06 10.88 12.67
N ARG A 69 29.33 9.63 12.26
CA ARG A 69 28.73 9.05 11.06
C ARG A 69 27.29 8.66 11.38
N PHE A 70 26.35 9.19 10.61
CA PHE A 70 24.96 8.76 10.65
C PHE A 70 24.85 7.40 9.99
N ASN A 71 24.75 6.33 10.78
CA ASN A 71 24.42 5.01 10.28
C ASN A 71 22.89 4.86 10.31
N GLN A 72 22.27 4.82 9.14
CA GLN A 72 20.90 4.31 9.03
C GLN A 72 20.97 2.79 9.13
N THR A 73 20.49 2.23 10.24
CA THR A 73 20.27 0.79 10.33
C THR A 73 18.96 0.48 9.58
N LEU A 74 19.06 -0.09 8.38
CA LEU A 74 17.90 -0.64 7.68
C LEU A 74 17.31 -1.76 8.54
N HIS A 75 16.01 -1.69 8.84
CA HIS A 75 15.33 -2.79 9.53
C HIS A 75 15.34 -4.03 8.61
N PRO A 76 15.49 -5.25 9.14
CA PRO A 76 15.47 -6.45 8.31
C PRO A 76 14.17 -6.50 7.48
N PRO A 77 14.25 -6.77 6.16
CA PRO A 77 13.08 -6.87 5.32
C PRO A 77 12.16 -7.98 5.84
N ILE A 78 10.87 -7.69 5.99
CA ILE A 78 9.83 -8.64 6.39
C ILE A 78 9.75 -9.84 5.42
N PHE A 79 10.37 -9.75 4.24
CA PHE A 79 10.43 -10.80 3.20
C PHE A 79 11.83 -11.05 2.61
N GLY A 80 12.92 -10.69 3.29
CA GLY A 80 14.29 -11.08 2.87
C GLY A 80 14.87 -10.37 1.64
N ILE A 81 14.18 -9.38 1.05
CA ILE A 81 14.66 -8.62 -0.12
C ILE A 81 15.10 -7.22 0.35
N PRO A 82 16.41 -6.88 0.39
CA PRO A 82 16.91 -5.64 0.99
C PRO A 82 16.30 -4.36 0.39
N GLU A 83 16.00 -4.36 -0.91
CA GLU A 83 15.37 -3.20 -1.58
C GLU A 83 13.94 -2.91 -1.11
N ARG A 84 13.20 -3.94 -0.65
CA ARG A 84 11.85 -3.79 -0.09
C ARG A 84 11.86 -3.31 1.37
N ALA A 85 13.03 -3.31 2.02
CA ALA A 85 13.21 -2.80 3.38
C ALA A 85 13.46 -1.28 3.43
N ARG A 86 13.53 -0.60 2.28
CA ARG A 86 13.79 0.85 2.24
C ARG A 86 12.58 1.60 2.85
N PRO A 87 12.82 2.63 3.67
CA PRO A 87 11.74 3.41 4.26
C PRO A 87 10.76 3.93 3.21
N LEU A 88 9.46 3.79 3.47
CA LEU A 88 8.37 4.27 2.63
C LEU A 88 8.29 3.63 1.23
N LYS A 89 8.95 2.49 0.97
CA LYS A 89 8.73 1.69 -0.24
C LYS A 89 7.34 1.05 -0.18
N ILE A 90 6.57 1.18 -1.26
CA ILE A 90 5.27 0.50 -1.43
C ILE A 90 5.32 -0.25 -2.76
N ASP A 91 5.23 -1.57 -2.67
CA ASP A 91 5.30 -2.44 -3.85
C ASP A 91 4.05 -2.31 -4.72
N GLN A 92 4.26 -2.38 -6.03
CA GLN A 92 3.17 -2.43 -6.99
C GLN A 92 2.48 -3.80 -6.94
N VAL A 93 1.14 -3.81 -6.91
CA VAL A 93 0.35 -5.03 -7.04
C VAL A 93 0.46 -5.56 -8.47
N VAL A 94 0.94 -6.80 -8.60
CA VAL A 94 1.00 -7.53 -9.87
C VAL A 94 0.09 -8.74 -9.76
N PHE A 95 -0.81 -8.91 -10.74
CA PHE A 95 -1.67 -10.08 -10.84
C PHE A 95 -0.92 -11.24 -11.47
N MET A 96 -1.00 -12.41 -10.84
CA MET A 96 -0.44 -13.68 -11.31
C MET A 96 -1.46 -14.45 -12.14
N THR A 97 -2.68 -14.62 -11.61
CA THR A 97 -3.81 -15.25 -12.31
C THR A 97 -4.79 -14.17 -12.78
N LYS A 98 -5.22 -14.26 -14.04
CA LYS A 98 -6.33 -13.48 -14.62
C LYS A 98 -7.14 -14.38 -15.56
N ILE A 99 -7.99 -15.24 -15.01
CA ILE A 99 -8.79 -16.19 -15.81
C ILE A 99 -10.25 -15.80 -15.70
N ILE A 100 -10.94 -15.67 -16.83
CA ILE A 100 -12.39 -15.45 -16.91
C ILE A 100 -13.02 -16.58 -17.71
N ARG A 101 -14.16 -17.07 -17.23
CA ARG A 101 -14.96 -18.14 -17.84
C ARG A 101 -16.44 -17.77 -17.79
N GLN A 102 -17.23 -18.47 -18.58
CA GLN A 102 -18.67 -18.28 -18.67
C GLN A 102 -19.37 -19.64 -18.65
N SER A 103 -20.63 -19.71 -18.19
CA SER A 103 -21.40 -20.97 -18.13
C SER A 103 -22.19 -21.25 -19.39
N SER A 104 -22.57 -20.23 -20.16
CA SER A 104 -23.46 -20.38 -21.32
C SER A 104 -23.15 -19.38 -22.42
N SER A 105 -23.12 -19.85 -23.66
CA SER A 105 -23.04 -18.99 -24.86
C SER A 105 -24.41 -18.81 -25.54
N TYR A 106 -25.49 -19.31 -24.93
CA TYR A 106 -26.81 -19.30 -25.56
C TYR A 106 -27.47 -17.92 -25.49
N PRO A 107 -28.20 -17.50 -26.55
CA PRO A 107 -28.91 -16.23 -26.55
C PRO A 107 -29.96 -16.12 -25.44
N CYS A 108 -30.14 -14.92 -24.90
CA CYS A 108 -31.09 -14.61 -23.82
C CYS A 108 -30.92 -15.40 -22.52
N ASP A 109 -29.85 -16.20 -22.39
CA ASP A 109 -29.59 -17.00 -21.21
C ASP A 109 -28.87 -16.19 -20.13
N LYS A 110 -29.10 -16.56 -18.87
CA LYS A 110 -28.32 -16.03 -17.75
C LYS A 110 -26.96 -16.73 -17.74
N ASN A 111 -25.93 -15.95 -18.03
CA ASN A 111 -24.58 -16.43 -18.15
C ASN A 111 -23.80 -16.14 -16.87
N LEU A 112 -23.42 -17.20 -16.15
CA LEU A 112 -22.60 -17.08 -14.96
C LEU A 112 -21.15 -16.84 -15.39
N ILE A 113 -20.66 -15.64 -15.11
CA ILE A 113 -19.27 -15.26 -15.30
C ILE A 113 -18.49 -15.67 -14.06
N SER A 114 -17.39 -16.40 -14.25
CA SER A 114 -16.45 -16.82 -13.22
C SER A 114 -15.10 -16.19 -13.49
N ALA A 115 -14.59 -15.41 -12.54
CA ALA A 115 -13.26 -14.81 -12.60
C ALA A 115 -12.38 -15.36 -11.46
N ASN A 116 -11.23 -15.92 -11.81
CA ASN A 116 -10.21 -16.36 -10.87
C ASN A 116 -9.00 -15.43 -10.96
N ILE A 117 -8.61 -14.88 -9.80
CA ILE A 117 -7.54 -13.91 -9.69
C ILE A 117 -6.62 -14.21 -8.52
N SER A 118 -5.33 -13.93 -8.71
CA SER A 118 -4.32 -14.01 -7.65
C SER A 118 -3.29 -12.92 -7.86
N THR A 119 -2.59 -12.54 -6.80
CA THR A 119 -1.60 -11.46 -6.81
C THR A 119 -0.26 -11.95 -6.30
N TYR A 120 0.84 -11.36 -6.77
CA TYR A 120 2.18 -11.75 -6.33
C TYR A 120 2.50 -11.28 -4.90
N ILE A 121 1.89 -10.17 -4.48
CA ILE A 121 2.03 -9.59 -3.14
C ILE A 121 0.66 -9.55 -2.44
N PRO A 122 0.62 -9.61 -1.09
CA PRO A 122 -0.63 -9.45 -0.35
C PRO A 122 -1.24 -8.03 -0.50
N ILE A 123 -2.56 -7.92 -0.36
CA ILE A 123 -3.29 -6.64 -0.34
C ILE A 123 -3.88 -6.40 1.05
N PHE A 124 -3.57 -5.22 1.62
CA PHE A 124 -3.95 -4.85 2.99
C PHE A 124 -4.93 -3.67 3.07
N CYS A 125 -5.16 -2.95 1.96
CA CYS A 125 -5.98 -1.74 1.98
C CYS A 125 -7.47 -2.07 1.78
N PRO A 126 -8.35 -1.77 2.76
CA PRO A 126 -9.79 -2.06 2.69
C PRO A 126 -10.54 -1.24 1.64
N SER A 127 -9.94 -0.16 1.14
CA SER A 127 -10.50 0.67 0.06
C SER A 127 -10.11 0.18 -1.34
N THR A 128 -9.41 -0.94 -1.45
CA THR A 128 -9.02 -1.48 -2.76
C THR A 128 -10.26 -1.93 -3.55
N ARG A 129 -10.23 -1.67 -4.86
CA ARG A 129 -11.24 -2.09 -5.83
C ARG A 129 -10.58 -2.93 -6.90
N ILE A 130 -11.30 -3.93 -7.39
CA ILE A 130 -10.90 -4.72 -8.55
C ILE A 130 -11.92 -4.45 -9.64
N SER A 131 -11.43 -4.14 -10.84
CA SER A 131 -12.25 -3.93 -12.02
C SER A 131 -12.06 -5.06 -13.01
N ILE A 132 -13.16 -5.70 -13.40
CA ILE A 132 -13.24 -6.68 -14.48
C ILE A 132 -13.86 -5.96 -15.66
N THR A 133 -13.11 -5.79 -16.75
CA THR A 133 -13.51 -4.98 -17.92
C THR A 133 -13.54 -5.82 -19.19
N GLY A 134 -14.15 -5.28 -20.24
CA GLY A 134 -14.27 -5.94 -21.55
C GLY A 134 -15.48 -6.86 -21.68
N LEU A 135 -16.38 -6.88 -20.69
CA LEU A 135 -17.62 -7.66 -20.70
C LEU A 135 -18.72 -6.93 -21.48
N VAL A 136 -18.45 -6.64 -22.76
CA VAL A 136 -19.33 -5.82 -23.59
C VAL A 136 -20.47 -6.64 -24.22
N ASN A 137 -21.40 -5.94 -24.86
CA ASN A 137 -22.51 -6.52 -25.62
C ASN A 137 -23.42 -7.47 -24.82
N THR A 138 -23.69 -7.17 -23.54
CA THR A 138 -24.66 -7.91 -22.72
C THR A 138 -25.99 -7.16 -22.62
N LEU A 139 -27.08 -7.83 -22.24
CA LEU A 139 -28.37 -7.20 -21.95
C LEU A 139 -28.53 -6.80 -20.48
N SER A 140 -27.51 -7.05 -19.65
CA SER A 140 -27.52 -6.63 -18.24
C SER A 140 -27.49 -5.11 -18.11
N LYS A 141 -28.54 -4.55 -17.51
CA LYS A 141 -28.64 -3.11 -17.22
C LYS A 141 -27.60 -2.70 -16.18
N THR A 142 -27.03 -1.50 -16.33
CA THR A 142 -26.18 -0.85 -15.32
C THR A 142 -26.86 -0.85 -13.96
N GLY A 143 -26.09 -1.15 -12.90
CA GLY A 143 -26.59 -1.18 -11.54
C GLY A 143 -25.83 -2.16 -10.64
N PRO A 144 -26.27 -2.35 -9.39
CA PRO A 144 -25.69 -3.35 -8.51
C PRO A 144 -25.96 -4.77 -9.03
N ILE A 145 -24.95 -5.63 -9.01
CA ILE A 145 -25.06 -7.07 -9.30
C ILE A 145 -24.60 -7.88 -8.09
N SER A 146 -25.36 -8.91 -7.73
CA SER A 146 -24.99 -9.83 -6.64
C SER A 146 -23.78 -10.68 -7.03
N LEU A 147 -22.84 -10.79 -6.11
CA LEU A 147 -21.73 -11.74 -6.20
C LEU A 147 -22.18 -13.06 -5.57
N LEU A 148 -22.11 -14.12 -6.35
CA LEU A 148 -22.62 -15.45 -6.01
C LEU A 148 -21.45 -16.31 -5.53
N ASN A 149 -21.54 -16.92 -4.34
CA ASN A 149 -20.53 -17.87 -3.83
C ASN A 149 -19.05 -17.43 -4.03
N SER A 150 -18.81 -16.12 -4.00
CA SER A 150 -17.50 -15.53 -4.24
C SER A 150 -16.64 -15.66 -3.00
N SER A 151 -15.32 -15.54 -3.15
CA SER A 151 -14.41 -15.58 -2.01
C SER A 151 -14.79 -14.52 -0.97
N PRO A 152 -14.69 -14.82 0.34
CA PRO A 152 -15.20 -13.96 1.41
C PRO A 152 -14.47 -12.61 1.51
N GLN A 153 -13.32 -12.49 0.86
CA GLN A 153 -12.61 -11.23 0.73
C GLN A 153 -13.38 -10.19 -0.09
N PHE A 154 -14.36 -10.59 -0.90
CA PHE A 154 -15.19 -9.70 -1.69
C PHE A 154 -16.49 -9.37 -0.97
N GLY A 155 -17.05 -8.19 -1.25
CA GLY A 155 -18.43 -7.86 -0.91
C GLY A 155 -19.44 -8.87 -1.49
N THR A 156 -20.71 -8.75 -1.12
CA THR A 156 -21.79 -9.54 -1.74
C THR A 156 -22.38 -8.86 -2.98
N ILE A 157 -21.95 -7.63 -3.27
CA ILE A 157 -22.47 -6.80 -4.37
C ILE A 157 -21.29 -6.15 -5.10
N GLY A 158 -21.31 -6.19 -6.43
CA GLY A 158 -20.45 -5.40 -7.32
C GLY A 158 -21.25 -4.31 -8.03
N ASN A 159 -20.54 -3.29 -8.52
CA ASN A 159 -21.13 -2.20 -9.30
C ASN A 159 -20.91 -2.45 -10.80
N TRP A 160 -21.97 -2.78 -11.52
CA TRP A 160 -21.92 -3.10 -12.95
C TRP A 160 -22.25 -1.86 -13.80
N THR A 161 -21.38 -1.56 -14.76
CA THR A 161 -21.56 -0.49 -15.74
C THR A 161 -21.63 -1.08 -17.15
N SER A 162 -22.84 -1.13 -17.71
CA SER A 162 -23.12 -1.77 -18.99
C SER A 162 -22.51 -1.02 -20.18
N SER A 163 -22.43 0.32 -20.12
CA SER A 163 -21.87 1.14 -21.19
C SER A 163 -20.38 0.89 -21.44
N THR A 164 -19.64 0.49 -20.41
CA THR A 164 -18.20 0.19 -20.49
C THR A 164 -17.90 -1.31 -20.40
N GLY A 165 -18.92 -2.15 -20.20
CA GLY A 165 -18.74 -3.58 -19.93
C GLY A 165 -17.83 -3.85 -18.73
N SER A 166 -18.04 -3.14 -17.61
CA SER A 166 -17.15 -3.16 -16.45
C SER A 166 -17.89 -3.49 -15.16
N LEU A 167 -17.37 -4.46 -14.40
CA LEU A 167 -17.78 -4.75 -13.02
C LEU A 167 -16.69 -4.27 -12.06
N GLU A 168 -17.04 -3.39 -11.14
CA GLU A 168 -16.20 -3.04 -10.00
C GLU A 168 -16.62 -3.82 -8.75
N VAL A 169 -15.65 -4.47 -8.10
CA VAL A 169 -15.85 -5.23 -6.87
C VAL A 169 -14.98 -4.66 -5.75
N GLY A 170 -15.60 -4.41 -4.60
CA GLY A 170 -14.92 -4.00 -3.38
C GLY A 170 -14.30 -5.17 -2.62
N ILE A 171 -13.09 -4.94 -2.11
CA ILE A 171 -12.47 -5.82 -1.11
C ILE A 171 -13.03 -5.44 0.27
N GLN A 172 -13.50 -6.41 1.05
CA GLN A 172 -14.04 -6.15 2.39
C GLN A 172 -12.95 -5.76 3.38
N SER A 173 -13.29 -4.87 4.30
CA SER A 173 -12.42 -4.51 5.42
C SER A 173 -12.25 -5.69 6.38
N ALA A 174 -11.04 -5.85 6.93
CA ALA A 174 -10.63 -6.89 7.89
C ALA A 174 -10.26 -8.28 7.34
N VAL A 175 -10.28 -8.52 6.01
CA VAL A 175 -9.79 -9.78 5.43
C VAL A 175 -8.54 -9.53 4.59
N TYR A 176 -7.42 -10.11 5.03
CA TYR A 176 -6.16 -10.06 4.29
C TYR A 176 -6.27 -10.84 2.97
N TRP A 177 -5.80 -10.20 1.90
CA TRP A 177 -5.48 -10.91 0.66
C TRP A 177 -4.07 -11.45 0.78
N ASN A 178 -3.95 -12.77 0.76
CA ASN A 178 -2.68 -13.44 0.77
C ASN A 178 -2.09 -13.43 -0.64
N SER A 179 -0.78 -13.23 -0.73
CA SER A 179 -0.06 -13.45 -1.98
C SER A 179 -0.24 -14.87 -2.49
N GLN A 180 -0.24 -15.02 -3.81
CA GLN A 180 -0.27 -16.29 -4.55
C GLN A 180 -1.46 -17.20 -4.21
N THR A 181 -2.50 -16.64 -3.58
CA THR A 181 -3.76 -17.32 -3.31
C THR A 181 -4.76 -16.97 -4.41
N ASN A 182 -5.46 -17.98 -4.94
CA ASN A 182 -6.52 -17.77 -5.92
C ASN A 182 -7.82 -17.41 -5.21
N TYR A 183 -8.41 -16.30 -5.63
CA TYR A 183 -9.72 -15.83 -5.23
C TYR A 183 -10.67 -15.88 -6.42
N SER A 184 -11.92 -16.24 -6.15
CA SER A 184 -12.95 -16.41 -7.17
C SER A 184 -14.07 -15.38 -6.98
N ILE A 185 -14.49 -14.78 -8.08
CA ILE A 185 -15.65 -13.89 -8.19
C ILE A 185 -16.63 -14.56 -9.15
N PHE A 186 -17.89 -14.65 -8.77
CA PHE A 186 -18.95 -15.12 -9.66
C PHE A 186 -20.12 -14.14 -9.66
N PHE A 187 -20.68 -13.89 -10.85
CA PHE A 187 -21.81 -13.00 -11.06
C PHE A 187 -22.50 -13.34 -12.38
N GLU A 188 -23.77 -13.00 -12.50
CA GLU A 188 -24.55 -13.28 -13.72
C GLU A 188 -24.63 -12.05 -14.62
N LEU A 189 -24.39 -12.25 -15.92
CA LEU A 189 -24.75 -11.31 -16.97
C LEU A 189 -25.76 -11.95 -17.92
N LEU A 190 -26.65 -11.15 -18.51
CA LEU A 190 -27.64 -11.62 -19.47
C LEU A 190 -27.05 -11.57 -20.89
N ASN A 191 -27.03 -12.70 -21.57
CA ASN A 191 -26.57 -12.78 -22.96
C ASN A 191 -27.53 -12.02 -23.91
N PRO A 192 -27.00 -11.47 -25.02
CA PRO A 192 -27.81 -10.88 -26.11
C PRO A 192 -28.80 -11.90 -26.72
N ALA A 193 -29.83 -11.39 -27.41
CA ALA A 193 -30.72 -12.22 -28.23
C ALA A 193 -30.12 -12.58 -29.60
N ALA A 194 -29.23 -11.72 -30.12
CA ALA A 194 -28.60 -11.90 -31.42
C ALA A 194 -27.20 -12.51 -31.27
N ALA A 195 -26.77 -13.24 -32.31
CA ALA A 195 -25.39 -13.69 -32.44
C ALA A 195 -24.43 -12.50 -32.45
N GLN A 196 -23.21 -12.73 -31.96
CA GLN A 196 -22.15 -11.74 -31.90
C GLN A 196 -20.91 -12.29 -32.58
N ASP A 197 -20.23 -11.43 -33.32
CA ASP A 197 -18.95 -11.77 -33.91
C ASP A 197 -17.83 -11.69 -32.85
N SER A 198 -16.81 -12.54 -33.02
CA SER A 198 -15.63 -12.60 -32.15
C SER A 198 -14.62 -11.51 -32.42
#